data_AF-A0A5J4Q6J8-F1
#
_entry.id   AF-A0A5J4Q6J8-F1
#
_cell.length_a   1.000
_cell.length_b   1.000
_cell.length_c   1.000
_cell.angle_alpha   90.00
_cell.angle_beta   90.00
_cell.angle_gamma   90.00
#
_symmetry.space_group_name_H-M   'P 1'
#
loop_
_entity.id
_entity.type
_entity.pdbx_description
1 polymer ?
#
loop_
_entity_poly.entity_id
_entity_poly.type
_entity_poly.pdbx_seq_one_letter_code
_entity_poly.pdbx_strand_id
1 'polypeptide(L)'
;MDLFEKVSEDIKNAMKAKDKITLESLRNVKKCFLEAKTAPGANDTLTDADALKIIQKLVKQGKNSADIYAGQGRQDLANAELAQVKVLEDYLPCKFN
;
A
#
# COMPACT_ATOMS: atom_id res chain seq x y z
N MET A 1 8.53 3.61 16.37
CA MET A 1 7.50 2.84 15.66
C MET A 1 8.07 2.47 14.32
N ASP A 2 8.18 1.17 14.02
CA ASP A 2 8.62 0.71 12.71
C ASP A 2 7.52 0.94 11.64
N LEU A 3 7.81 0.71 10.37
CA LEU A 3 6.85 0.98 9.30
C LEU A 3 5.61 0.07 9.37
N PHE A 4 5.77 -1.17 9.88
CA PHE A 4 4.67 -2.11 10.07
C PHE A 4 3.68 -1.63 11.15
N GLU A 5 4.22 -1.16 12.27
CA GLU A 5 3.46 -0.58 13.37
C GLU A 5 2.79 0.71 12.92
N LYS A 6 3.48 1.56 12.14
CA LYS A 6 2.91 2.80 11.58
C LYS A 6 1.68 2.52 10.73
N VAL A 7 1.80 1.63 9.75
CA VAL A 7 0.66 1.21 8.91
C VAL A 7 -0.47 0.63 9.77
N SER A 8 -0.15 -0.11 10.83
CA SER A 8 -1.16 -0.66 11.75
C SER A 8 -1.88 0.41 12.58
N GLU A 9 -1.20 1.47 12.98
CA GLU A 9 -1.80 2.62 13.65
C GLU A 9 -2.67 3.44 12.68
N ASP A 10 -2.16 3.72 11.49
CA ASP A 10 -2.86 4.49 10.47
C ASP A 10 -4.15 3.79 9.99
N ILE A 11 -4.19 2.45 9.97
CA ILE A 11 -5.45 1.69 9.77
C ILE A 11 -6.47 2.04 10.85
N LYS A 12 -6.08 2.10 12.13
CA LYS A 12 -7.00 2.46 13.21
C LYS A 12 -7.49 3.90 13.06
N ASN A 13 -6.62 4.80 12.64
CA ASN A 13 -6.96 6.21 12.40
C ASN A 13 -7.93 6.34 11.22
N ALA A 14 -7.68 5.65 10.10
CA ALA A 14 -8.58 5.61 8.94
C ALA A 14 -9.95 5.02 9.30
N MET A 15 -10.00 3.99 10.13
CA MET A 15 -11.26 3.44 10.65
C MET A 15 -12.06 4.47 11.45
N LYS A 16 -11.40 5.23 12.35
CA LYS A 16 -12.06 6.28 13.16
C LYS A 16 -12.53 7.44 12.28
N ALA A 17 -11.72 7.83 11.31
CA ALA A 17 -12.02 8.91 10.37
C ALA A 17 -13.07 8.52 9.31
N LYS A 18 -13.42 7.23 9.20
CA LYS A 18 -14.25 6.67 8.11
C LYS A 18 -13.65 6.96 6.73
N ASP A 19 -12.33 7.05 6.65
CA ASP A 19 -11.60 7.20 5.39
C ASP A 19 -11.48 5.83 4.72
N LYS A 20 -12.43 5.55 3.83
CA LYS A 20 -12.53 4.25 3.16
C LYS A 20 -11.34 3.95 2.27
N ILE A 21 -10.84 4.95 1.53
CA ILE A 21 -9.76 4.76 0.56
C ILE A 21 -8.48 4.41 1.32
N THR A 22 -8.10 5.23 2.30
CA THR A 22 -6.93 4.97 3.14
C THR A 22 -7.05 3.63 3.87
N LEU A 23 -8.23 3.32 4.41
CA LEU A 23 -8.45 2.05 5.11
C LEU A 23 -8.22 0.83 4.22
N GLU A 24 -8.78 0.84 3.01
CA GLU A 24 -8.63 -0.26 2.06
C GLU A 24 -7.19 -0.41 1.58
N SER A 25 -6.54 0.70 1.23
CA SER A 25 -5.12 0.73 0.81
C SER A 25 -4.20 0.15 1.88
N LEU A 26 -4.32 0.63 3.12
CA LEU A 26 -3.44 0.21 4.20
C LEU A 26 -3.70 -1.24 4.66
N ARG A 27 -4.94 -1.72 4.57
CA ARG A 27 -5.24 -3.14 4.81
C ARG A 27 -4.56 -4.06 3.80
N ASN A 28 -4.53 -3.65 2.52
CA ASN A 28 -3.80 -4.38 1.50
C ASN A 28 -2.28 -4.40 1.78
N VAL A 29 -1.70 -3.25 2.14
CA VAL A 29 -0.29 -3.17 2.56
C VAL A 29 -0.01 -4.10 3.74
N LYS A 30 -0.85 -4.05 4.78
CA LYS A 30 -0.68 -4.89 5.97
C LYS A 30 -0.76 -6.38 5.65
N LYS A 31 -1.63 -6.78 4.71
CA LYS A 31 -1.67 -8.16 4.21
C LYS A 31 -0.32 -8.55 3.59
N CYS A 32 0.22 -7.76 2.68
CA CYS A 32 1.52 -8.03 2.05
C CYS A 32 2.68 -8.03 3.05
N PHE A 33 2.62 -7.17 4.08
CA PHE A 33 3.59 -7.19 5.17
C PHE A 33 3.53 -8.49 5.97
N LEU A 34 2.32 -8.96 6.31
CA LEU A 34 2.15 -10.23 7.01
C LEU A 34 2.65 -11.39 6.16
N GLU A 35 2.33 -11.43 4.87
CA GLU A 35 2.85 -12.44 3.94
C GLU A 35 4.39 -12.49 3.95
N ALA A 36 5.04 -11.31 3.94
CA ALA A 36 6.49 -11.22 4.02
C ALA A 36 7.05 -11.68 5.38
N LYS A 37 6.41 -11.31 6.50
CA LYS A 37 6.81 -11.76 7.85
C LYS A 37 6.71 -13.27 8.01
N THR A 38 5.70 -13.89 7.42
CA THR A 38 5.43 -15.32 7.53
C THR A 38 6.10 -16.17 6.44
N ALA A 39 6.87 -15.54 5.54
CA ALA A 39 7.55 -16.27 4.48
C ALA A 39 8.62 -17.24 5.06
N PRO A 40 8.87 -18.40 4.45
CA PRO A 40 9.92 -19.31 4.90
C PRO A 40 11.27 -18.60 5.02
N GLY A 41 11.87 -18.66 6.21
CA GLY A 41 13.14 -18.00 6.52
C GLY A 41 13.04 -16.56 7.03
N ALA A 42 11.84 -15.95 7.06
CA ALA A 42 11.64 -14.59 7.58
C ALA A 42 11.51 -14.53 9.11
N ASN A 43 11.18 -15.63 9.79
CA ASN A 43 11.11 -15.73 11.26
C ASN A 43 10.28 -14.62 11.93
N ASP A 44 9.11 -14.30 11.37
CA ASP A 44 8.22 -13.22 11.84
C ASP A 44 8.86 -11.82 11.87
N THR A 45 9.93 -11.62 11.11
CA THR A 45 10.61 -10.32 10.97
C THR A 45 10.26 -9.64 9.64
N LEU A 46 10.14 -8.32 9.68
CA LEU A 46 10.04 -7.47 8.50
C LEU A 46 10.83 -6.20 8.79
N THR A 47 11.87 -5.95 8.01
CA THR A 47 12.65 -4.73 8.13
C THR A 47 11.92 -3.57 7.44
N ASP A 48 12.17 -2.34 7.89
CA ASP A 48 11.63 -1.14 7.23
C ASP A 48 12.06 -1.06 5.75
N ALA A 49 13.27 -1.53 5.42
CA ALA A 49 13.75 -1.57 4.05
C ALA A 49 12.91 -2.49 3.17
N ASP A 50 12.53 -3.68 3.67
CA ASP A 50 11.71 -4.61 2.92
C ASP A 50 10.24 -4.17 2.88
N ALA A 51 9.74 -3.57 3.97
CA ALA A 51 8.43 -2.95 4.01
C ALA A 51 8.30 -1.82 2.96
N LEU A 52 9.32 -0.95 2.84
CA LEU A 52 9.37 0.08 1.79
C LEU A 52 9.35 -0.53 0.38
N LYS A 53 10.14 -1.58 0.12
CA LYS A 53 10.12 -2.28 -1.18
C LYS A 53 8.73 -2.83 -1.51
N ILE A 54 8.01 -3.37 -0.52
CA ILE A 54 6.64 -3.86 -0.70
C ILE A 54 5.71 -2.71 -1.10
N ILE A 55 5.77 -1.57 -0.40
CA ILE A 55 4.96 -0.39 -0.74
C ILE A 55 5.30 0.10 -2.15
N GLN A 56 6.58 0.21 -2.52
CA GLN A 56 7.01 0.60 -3.88
C GLN A 56 6.45 -0.34 -4.95
N LYS A 57 6.48 -1.65 -4.69
CA LYS A 57 5.92 -2.66 -5.59
C LYS A 57 4.41 -2.45 -5.76
N LEU A 58 3.68 -2.21 -4.67
CA LEU A 58 2.24 -1.96 -4.71
C LEU A 58 1.89 -0.68 -5.47
N VAL A 59 2.64 0.41 -5.27
CA VAL A 59 2.51 1.66 -6.05
C VAL A 59 2.66 1.38 -7.54
N LYS A 60 3.71 0.64 -7.94
CA LYS A 60 3.93 0.28 -9.35
C LYS A 60 2.80 -0.58 -9.90
N GLN A 61 2.30 -1.54 -9.12
CA GLN A 61 1.19 -2.39 -9.53
C GLN A 61 -0.10 -1.59 -9.72
N GLY A 62 -0.43 -0.68 -8.80
CA GLY A 62 -1.60 0.18 -8.92
C GLY A 62 -1.53 1.10 -10.14
N LYS A 63 -0.36 1.72 -10.41
CA LYS A 63 -0.15 2.53 -11.63
C LYS A 63 -0.37 1.70 -12.90
N ASN A 64 0.21 0.49 -12.97
CA ASN A 64 0.01 -0.41 -14.11
C ASN A 64 -1.46 -0.83 -14.28
N SER A 65 -2.16 -1.15 -13.18
CA SER A 65 -3.59 -1.49 -13.22
C SER A 65 -4.43 -0.30 -13.72
N ALA A 66 -4.11 0.91 -13.26
CA ALA A 66 -4.77 2.12 -13.71
C ALA A 66 -4.62 2.35 -15.21
N ASP A 67 -3.41 2.17 -15.75
CA ASP A 67 -3.15 2.28 -17.19
C ASP A 67 -3.93 1.24 -17.99
N ILE A 68 -3.99 -0.01 -17.52
CA ILE A 68 -4.78 -1.08 -18.15
C ILE A 68 -6.27 -0.72 -18.15
N TYR A 69 -6.81 -0.28 -17.02
CA TYR A 69 -8.23 0.10 -16.93
C TYR A 69 -8.56 1.31 -17.81
N ALA A 70 -7.70 2.33 -17.83
CA ALA A 70 -7.85 3.49 -18.70
C ALA A 70 -7.84 3.07 -20.18
N GLY A 71 -6.92 2.19 -20.59
CA GLY A 71 -6.86 1.64 -21.94
C GLY A 71 -8.10 0.83 -22.36
N GLN A 72 -8.84 0.29 -21.39
CA GLN A 72 -10.11 -0.42 -21.61
C GLN A 72 -11.35 0.49 -21.49
N GLY A 73 -11.17 1.81 -21.33
CA GLY A 73 -12.28 2.76 -21.14
C GLY A 73 -12.93 2.70 -19.75
N ARG A 74 -12.30 2.04 -18.77
CA ARG A 74 -12.77 1.90 -17.38
C ARG A 74 -12.14 2.95 -16.48
N GLN A 75 -12.40 4.22 -16.78
CA GLN A 75 -11.83 5.35 -16.02
C GLN A 75 -12.22 5.33 -14.53
N ASP A 76 -13.39 4.79 -14.20
CA ASP A 76 -13.85 4.57 -12.83
C ASP A 76 -12.87 3.70 -12.02
N LEU A 77 -12.42 2.59 -12.62
CA LEU A 77 -11.46 1.67 -12.01
C LEU A 77 -10.06 2.26 -11.98
N ALA A 78 -9.65 2.95 -13.04
CA ALA A 78 -8.35 3.62 -13.09
C ALA A 78 -8.21 4.67 -11.98
N ASN A 79 -9.25 5.48 -11.79
CA ASN A 79 -9.25 6.50 -10.73
C ASN A 79 -9.25 5.87 -9.34
N ALA A 80 -9.92 4.73 -9.15
CA ALA A 80 -9.89 4.00 -7.88
C ALA A 80 -8.49 3.47 -7.55
N GLU A 81 -7.77 2.90 -8.53
CA GLU A 81 -6.38 2.48 -8.36
C GLU A 81 -5.45 3.66 -8.03
N LEU A 82 -5.56 4.76 -8.77
CA LEU A 82 -4.74 5.95 -8.55
C LEU A 82 -4.99 6.61 -7.18
N ALA A 83 -6.23 6.58 -6.69
CA ALA A 83 -6.55 7.06 -5.36
C ALA A 83 -5.84 6.24 -4.28
N GLN A 84 -5.78 4.91 -4.43
CA GLN A 84 -5.01 4.05 -3.53
C GLN A 84 -3.51 4.29 -3.65
N VAL A 85 -2.99 4.43 -4.88
CA VAL A 85 -1.57 4.74 -5.13
C VAL A 85 -1.15 6.00 -4.38
N LYS A 86 -1.97 7.05 -4.42
CA LYS A 86 -1.65 8.31 -3.73
C LYS A 86 -1.49 8.13 -2.21
N VAL A 87 -2.33 7.32 -1.58
CA VAL A 87 -2.18 6.97 -0.16
C VAL A 87 -0.83 6.28 0.10
N LEU A 88 -0.41 5.39 -0.79
CA LEU A 88 0.84 4.64 -0.63
C LEU A 88 2.09 5.49 -0.88
N GLU A 89 2.02 6.46 -1.79
CA GLU A 89 3.11 7.39 -2.07
C GLU A 89 3.49 8.24 -0.85
N ASP A 90 2.54 8.53 0.06
CA ASP A 90 2.80 9.24 1.32
C ASP A 90 3.72 8.46 2.28
N TYR A 91 3.92 7.16 2.05
CA TYR A 91 4.85 6.30 2.81
C TYR A 91 6.22 6.15 2.15
N LEU A 92 6.39 6.68 0.92
CA LEU A 92 7.65 6.61 0.20
C LEU A 92 8.46 7.90 0.42
N PRO A 93 9.80 7.82 0.51
CA PRO A 93 10.62 9.02 0.57
C PRO A 93 10.49 9.84 -0.72
N CYS A 94 10.51 11.17 -0.64
CA CYS A 94 10.37 12.08 -1.79
C CYS A 94 11.33 11.85 -2.97
N LYS A 95 12.38 11.03 -2.80
CA LYS A 95 13.29 10.62 -3.88
C LYS A 95 12.69 9.54 -4.81
N PHE A 96 11.50 9.03 -4.51
CA PHE A 96 10.80 8.01 -5.29
C PHE A 96 9.61 8.55 -6.11
N ASN A 97 9.31 9.85 -6.01
CA ASN A 97 8.28 10.53 -6.82
C ASN A 97 8.89 11.22 -8.04
#